data_AF-A0A448XUQ1-F1
#
_entry.id   AF-A0A448XUQ1-F1
#
_cell.length_a   1.000
_cell.length_b   1.000
_cell.length_c   1.000
_cell.angle_alpha   90.00
_cell.angle_beta   90.00
_cell.angle_gamma   90.00
#
_symmetry.space_group_name_H-M   'P 1'
#
loop_
_entity.id
_entity.type
_entity.pdbx_description
1 polymer ?
#
loop_
_entity_poly.entity_id
_entity_poly.type
_entity_poly.pdbx_seq_one_letter_code
_entity_poly.pdbx_strand_id
1 'polypeptide(L)'
;MNRAPLSKEPVNLSILLKMAYTDSFALGLASTFAGAAISEIRPESLILGFIGLVFFYFFISDYTDENEISVLKKNIKWFNVYSFVTYISVAIASFSIHFDPLAFFAIVALFPTLINAGLVRPFITVSIYKKNYIRLFGVFDA
;
A
#
# COMPACT_ATOMS: atom_id res chain seq x y z
N MET A 1 7.21 -8.31 -35.75
CA MET A 1 5.90 -8.00 -35.13
C MET A 1 6.04 -6.73 -34.32
N ASN A 2 5.49 -5.61 -34.80
CA ASN A 2 5.46 -4.34 -34.08
C ASN A 2 4.41 -4.43 -32.97
N ARG A 3 4.84 -4.34 -31.71
CA ARG A 3 3.94 -4.23 -30.55
C ARG A 3 4.02 -2.82 -30.01
N ALA A 4 2.88 -2.14 -29.93
CA ALA A 4 2.74 -0.80 -29.38
C ALA A 4 3.04 -0.77 -27.86
N PRO A 5 3.49 0.36 -27.29
CA PRO A 5 3.71 0.48 -25.85
C PRO A 5 2.39 0.34 -25.07
N LEU A 6 2.46 -0.23 -23.87
CA LEU A 6 1.32 -0.40 -22.97
C LEU A 6 0.74 0.95 -22.47
N SER A 7 1.55 2.01 -22.42
CA SER A 7 1.13 3.37 -22.07
C SER A 7 1.90 4.42 -22.89
N LYS A 8 1.20 5.48 -23.30
CA LYS A 8 1.78 6.67 -23.95
C LYS A 8 2.40 7.66 -22.96
N GLU A 9 2.11 7.48 -21.67
CA GLU A 9 2.67 8.30 -20.59
C GLU A 9 3.58 7.42 -19.72
N PRO A 10 4.91 7.61 -19.79
CA PRO A 10 5.89 6.69 -19.24
C PRO A 10 6.05 6.80 -17.71
N VAL A 11 5.07 7.38 -17.01
CA VAL A 11 4.93 7.42 -15.55
C VAL A 11 3.47 7.75 -15.25
N ASN A 12 2.64 6.75 -14.98
CA ASN A 12 1.35 7.05 -14.38
C ASN A 12 1.52 7.21 -12.85
N LEU A 13 2.06 8.37 -12.44
CA LEU A 13 2.25 8.73 -11.03
C LEU A 13 0.93 8.63 -10.26
N SER A 14 -0.19 8.89 -10.93
CA SER A 14 -1.52 8.76 -10.33
C SER A 14 -1.85 7.32 -9.95
N ILE A 15 -1.46 6.33 -10.77
CA ILE A 15 -1.58 4.90 -10.47
C ILE A 15 -0.70 4.51 -9.28
N LEU A 16 0.56 4.96 -9.25
CA LEU A 16 1.49 4.64 -8.16
C LEU A 16 1.08 5.28 -6.82
N LEU A 17 0.56 6.51 -6.87
CA LEU A 17 -0.04 7.17 -5.71
C LEU A 17 -1.31 6.44 -5.27
N LYS A 18 -2.19 6.08 -6.21
CA LYS A 18 -3.42 5.35 -5.91
C LYS A 18 -3.11 4.02 -5.23
N MET A 19 -2.19 3.21 -5.75
CA MET A 19 -1.76 1.97 -5.08
C MET A 19 -1.17 2.26 -3.69
N ALA A 20 -0.27 3.25 -3.57
CA ALA A 20 0.38 3.54 -2.30
C ALA A 20 -0.59 4.03 -1.22
N TYR A 21 -1.53 4.91 -1.58
CA TYR A 21 -2.51 5.48 -0.67
C TYR A 21 -3.66 4.53 -0.38
N THR A 22 -4.29 3.93 -1.40
CA THR A 22 -5.49 3.12 -1.22
C THR A 22 -5.17 1.85 -0.44
N ASP A 23 -4.06 1.18 -0.74
CA ASP A 23 -3.68 -0.06 -0.04
C ASP A 23 -3.33 0.22 1.42
N SER A 24 -2.47 1.22 1.67
CA SER A 24 -2.01 1.52 3.03
C SER A 24 -3.13 2.11 3.87
N PHE A 25 -4.02 2.90 3.30
CA PHE A 25 -5.16 3.47 4.03
C PHE A 25 -6.24 2.41 4.32
N ALA A 26 -6.57 1.56 3.33
CA ALA A 26 -7.50 0.45 3.53
C ALA A 26 -6.98 -0.54 4.58
N LEU A 27 -5.69 -0.92 4.51
CA LEU A 27 -5.07 -1.78 5.51
C LEU A 27 -5.02 -1.13 6.90
N GLY A 28 -4.71 0.16 6.96
CA GLY A 28 -4.70 0.93 8.20
C GLY A 28 -6.08 0.91 8.87
N LEU A 29 -7.12 1.28 8.13
CA LEU A 29 -8.50 1.26 8.63
C LEU A 29 -8.94 -0.14 9.04
N ALA A 30 -8.69 -1.16 8.21
CA ALA A 30 -9.00 -2.55 8.54
C ALA A 30 -8.36 -2.97 9.87
N SER A 31 -7.09 -2.62 10.06
CA SER A 31 -6.33 -2.95 11.27
C SER A 31 -6.79 -2.16 12.49
N THR A 32 -7.14 -0.88 12.33
CA THR A 32 -7.75 -0.06 13.38
C THR A 32 -9.08 -0.65 13.84
N PHE A 33 -9.98 -0.98 12.92
CA PHE A 33 -11.26 -1.61 13.25
C PHE A 33 -11.10 -2.98 13.91
N ALA A 34 -10.12 -3.77 13.47
CA ALA A 34 -9.78 -5.03 14.12
C ALA A 34 -9.26 -4.82 15.56
N GLY A 35 -8.38 -3.84 15.77
CA GLY A 35 -7.88 -3.47 17.09
C GLY A 35 -9.00 -3.02 18.02
N ALA A 36 -9.88 -2.12 17.54
CA ALA A 36 -11.03 -1.63 18.28
C ALA A 36 -12.02 -2.74 18.65
N ALA A 37 -12.30 -3.66 17.71
CA ALA A 37 -13.19 -4.79 17.96
C ALA A 37 -12.65 -5.69 19.09
N ILE A 38 -11.34 -5.91 19.12
CA ILE A 38 -10.67 -6.78 20.11
C ILE A 38 -10.47 -6.08 21.45
N SER A 39 -10.22 -4.77 21.48
CA SER A 39 -9.89 -4.05 22.72
C SER A 39 -11.04 -3.98 23.71
N GLU A 40 -12.30 -3.92 23.24
CA GLU A 40 -13.46 -3.74 24.11
C GLU A 40 -14.36 -4.99 24.24
N ILE A 41 -14.25 -5.97 23.33
CA ILE A 41 -15.09 -7.19 23.22
C ILE A 41 -16.55 -6.93 23.67
N ARG A 42 -17.31 -6.23 22.83
CA ARG A 42 -18.73 -5.93 23.03
C ARG A 42 -19.56 -6.35 21.80
N PRO A 43 -20.90 -6.37 21.86
CA PRO A 43 -21.72 -6.62 20.67
C PRO A 43 -21.40 -5.67 19.51
N GLU A 44 -21.03 -4.42 19.78
CA GLU A 44 -20.59 -3.42 18.81
C GLU A 44 -19.28 -3.83 18.11
N SER A 45 -18.44 -4.66 18.75
CA SER A 45 -17.23 -5.21 18.14
C SER A 45 -17.51 -6.06 16.90
N LEU A 46 -18.70 -6.67 16.80
CA LEU A 46 -19.09 -7.40 15.58
C LEU A 46 -19.29 -6.46 14.40
N ILE A 47 -19.87 -5.28 14.65
CA ILE A 47 -20.07 -4.25 13.62
C ILE A 47 -18.72 -3.68 13.19
N LEU A 48 -17.84 -3.36 14.16
CA LEU A 48 -16.48 -2.88 13.88
C LEU A 48 -15.67 -3.94 13.11
N GLY A 49 -15.73 -5.20 13.53
CA GLY A 49 -15.09 -6.32 12.84
C GLY A 49 -15.58 -6.46 11.39
N PHE A 50 -16.89 -6.33 11.15
CA PHE A 50 -17.46 -6.36 9.81
C PHE A 50 -16.97 -5.19 8.94
N ILE A 51 -16.96 -3.97 9.49
CA ILE A 51 -16.41 -2.78 8.79
C ILE A 51 -14.92 -3.00 8.46
N GLY A 52 -14.16 -3.55 9.41
CA GLY A 52 -12.75 -3.91 9.20
C GLY A 52 -12.56 -4.90 8.05
N LEU A 53 -13.43 -5.92 7.94
CA LEU A 53 -13.41 -6.87 6.83
C LEU A 53 -13.71 -6.21 5.47
N VAL A 54 -14.59 -5.21 5.41
CA VAL A 54 -14.85 -4.44 4.17
C VAL A 54 -13.60 -3.70 3.71
N PHE A 55 -12.89 -3.04 4.63
CA PHE A 55 -11.63 -2.37 4.29
C PHE A 55 -10.52 -3.38 3.96
N PHE A 56 -10.49 -4.53 4.62
CA PHE A 56 -9.56 -5.60 4.29
C PHE A 56 -9.83 -6.18 2.90
N TYR A 57 -11.10 -6.27 2.50
CA TYR A 57 -11.47 -6.60 1.13
C TYR A 57 -10.92 -5.57 0.14
N PHE A 58 -11.05 -4.27 0.39
CA PHE A 58 -10.45 -3.25 -0.50
C PHE A 58 -8.92 -3.31 -0.56
N PHE A 59 -8.28 -3.74 0.53
CA PHE A 59 -6.83 -3.98 0.53
C PHE A 59 -6.43 -5.22 -0.31
N ILE A 60 -7.18 -6.33 -0.20
CA ILE A 60 -6.90 -7.57 -0.93
C ILE A 60 -7.38 -7.51 -2.39
N SER A 61 -8.45 -6.77 -2.67
CA SER A 61 -8.97 -6.52 -4.02
C SER A 61 -8.05 -5.58 -4.81
N ASP A 62 -6.75 -5.67 -4.54
CA ASP A 62 -5.61 -4.93 -5.08
C ASP A 62 -5.79 -4.59 -6.56
N TYR A 63 -5.11 -3.54 -7.01
CA TYR A 63 -4.97 -3.12 -8.41
C TYR A 63 -4.16 -4.12 -9.25
N THR A 64 -4.32 -5.42 -9.00
CA THR A 64 -3.68 -6.53 -9.70
C THR A 64 -4.02 -6.56 -11.18
N ASP A 65 -5.11 -5.91 -11.59
CA ASP A 65 -5.47 -5.70 -13.00
C ASP A 65 -4.67 -4.59 -13.70
N GLU A 66 -3.94 -3.75 -12.96
CA GLU A 66 -3.06 -2.75 -13.57
C GLU A 66 -1.72 -3.40 -13.92
N ASN A 67 -1.61 -3.81 -15.19
CA ASN A 67 -0.43 -4.47 -15.79
C ASN A 67 0.92 -3.83 -15.39
N GLU A 68 0.98 -2.51 -15.22
CA GLU A 68 2.21 -1.82 -14.83
C GLU A 68 2.68 -2.15 -13.41
N ILE A 69 1.77 -2.23 -12.43
CA ILE A 69 2.12 -2.56 -11.03
C ILE A 69 2.60 -4.01 -10.93
N SER A 70 1.93 -4.92 -11.65
CA SER A 70 2.31 -6.33 -11.74
C SER A 70 3.74 -6.52 -12.30
N VAL A 71 4.08 -5.82 -13.38
CA VAL A 71 5.44 -5.82 -13.97
C VAL A 71 6.47 -5.25 -12.98
N LEU A 72 6.11 -4.22 -12.22
CA LEU A 72 6.95 -3.60 -11.19
C LEU A 72 7.25 -4.56 -10.04
N LYS A 73 6.21 -5.19 -9.46
CA LYS A 73 6.32 -6.20 -8.40
C LYS A 73 7.16 -7.40 -8.86
N LYS A 74 7.01 -7.83 -10.11
CA LYS A 74 7.74 -8.98 -10.66
C LYS A 74 9.23 -8.70 -10.89
N ASN A 75 9.56 -7.51 -11.39
CA ASN A 75 10.91 -7.20 -11.85
C ASN A 75 11.78 -6.44 -10.83
N ILE A 76 11.19 -5.84 -9.79
CA ILE A 76 11.93 -5.08 -8.77
C ILE A 76 11.74 -5.74 -7.39
N LYS A 77 12.63 -6.67 -7.04
CA LYS A 77 12.55 -7.41 -5.76
C LYS A 77 12.50 -6.51 -4.52
N TRP A 78 13.29 -5.43 -4.50
CA TRP A 78 13.31 -4.50 -3.36
C TRP A 78 11.99 -3.74 -3.18
N PHE A 79 11.24 -3.49 -4.26
CA PHE A 79 9.93 -2.85 -4.18
C PHE A 79 8.91 -3.70 -3.41
N ASN A 80 8.94 -5.03 -3.59
CA ASN A 80 8.10 -5.94 -2.81
C ASN A 80 8.48 -5.94 -1.33
N VAL A 81 9.79 -6.02 -1.02
CA VAL A 81 10.28 -5.99 0.36
C VAL A 81 9.87 -4.69 1.06
N TYR A 82 10.11 -3.56 0.39
CA TYR A 82 9.80 -2.25 0.95
C TYR A 82 8.28 -2.02 1.11
N SER A 83 7.47 -2.48 0.15
CA SER A 83 6.00 -2.43 0.26
C SER A 83 5.51 -3.32 1.42
N PHE A 84 6.04 -4.53 1.54
CA PHE A 84 5.68 -5.46 2.61
C PHE A 84 6.00 -4.91 4.01
N VAL A 85 7.20 -4.35 4.19
CA VAL A 85 7.58 -3.69 5.45
C VAL A 85 6.62 -2.55 5.77
N THR A 86 6.30 -1.71 4.77
CA THR A 86 5.33 -0.62 4.93
C THR A 86 3.97 -1.13 5.38
N TYR A 87 3.44 -2.18 4.73
CA TYR A 87 2.15 -2.77 5.07
C TYR A 87 2.12 -3.31 6.50
N ILE A 88 3.14 -4.06 6.91
CA ILE A 88 3.24 -4.60 8.28
C ILE A 88 3.31 -3.46 9.30
N SER A 89 4.13 -2.43 9.06
CA SER A 89 4.25 -1.29 9.96
C SER A 89 2.91 -0.55 10.11
N VAL A 90 2.18 -0.33 9.01
CA VAL A 90 0.85 0.29 9.06
C VAL A 90 -0.11 -0.57 9.86
N ALA A 91 -0.17 -1.87 9.59
CA ALA A 91 -1.10 -2.78 10.24
C ALA A 91 -0.86 -2.84 11.76
N ILE A 92 0.39 -3.07 12.18
CA ILE A 92 0.75 -3.18 13.60
C ILE A 92 0.47 -1.87 14.34
N ALA A 93 0.89 -0.73 13.79
CA ALA A 93 0.68 0.55 14.45
C ALA A 93 -0.82 0.89 14.53
N SER A 94 -1.56 0.69 13.45
CA SER A 94 -3.00 1.01 13.40
C SER A 94 -3.83 0.10 14.31
N PHE A 95 -3.47 -1.18 14.42
CA PHE A 95 -4.07 -2.11 15.37
C PHE A 95 -3.78 -1.73 16.82
N SER A 96 -2.55 -1.31 17.11
CA SER A 96 -2.07 -1.07 18.46
C SER A 96 -2.61 0.20 19.11
N ILE A 97 -3.22 1.12 18.34
CA ILE A 97 -3.78 2.38 18.84
C ILE A 97 -4.83 2.16 19.94
N HIS A 98 -5.61 1.07 19.84
CA HIS A 98 -6.71 0.79 20.75
C HIS A 98 -6.29 0.13 22.07
N PHE A 99 -4.99 -0.14 22.24
CA PHE A 99 -4.45 -0.73 23.46
C PHE A 99 -3.69 0.36 24.23
N ASP A 100 -4.26 0.85 25.33
CA ASP A 100 -3.70 1.94 26.16
C ASP A 100 -2.17 1.91 26.37
N PRO A 101 -1.54 0.78 26.77
CA PRO A 101 -0.09 0.74 26.97
C PRO A 101 0.72 0.91 25.66
N LEU A 102 0.10 0.66 24.50
CA LEU A 102 0.74 0.72 23.19
C LEU A 102 0.33 1.97 22.40
N ALA A 103 -0.74 2.67 22.78
CA ALA A 103 -1.33 3.75 22.00
C ALA A 103 -0.33 4.89 21.68
N PHE A 104 0.47 5.31 22.65
CA PHE A 104 1.48 6.35 22.45
C PHE A 104 2.55 5.91 21.43
N PHE A 105 3.10 4.70 21.59
CA PHE A 105 4.09 4.15 20.67
C PHE A 105 3.51 3.93 19.27
N ALA A 106 2.27 3.48 19.20
CA ALA A 106 1.53 3.27 17.96
C ALA A 106 1.36 4.58 17.18
N ILE A 107 0.96 5.67 17.84
CA ILE A 107 0.82 7.00 17.23
C ILE A 107 2.18 7.51 16.73
N VAL A 108 3.22 7.40 17.56
CA VAL A 108 4.58 7.81 17.19
C VAL A 108 5.10 7.01 16.00
N ALA A 109 4.80 5.71 15.93
CA ALA A 109 5.18 4.85 14.81
C ALA A 109 4.34 5.08 13.55
N LEU A 110 3.07 5.47 13.69
CA LEU A 110 2.18 5.75 12.57
C LEU A 110 2.65 6.95 11.76
N PHE A 111 3.15 8.00 12.41
CA PHE A 111 3.62 9.21 11.72
C PHE A 111 4.70 8.95 10.65
N PRO A 112 5.86 8.32 10.96
CA PRO A 112 6.86 7.99 9.93
C PRO A 112 6.34 6.96 8.94
N THR A 113 5.45 6.06 9.36
CA THR A 113 4.87 5.04 8.48
C THR A 113 3.94 5.65 7.43
N LEU A 114 3.15 6.67 7.79
CA LEU A 114 2.29 7.42 6.87
C LEU A 114 3.12 8.27 5.89
N ILE A 115 4.19 8.92 6.38
CA ILE A 115 5.15 9.61 5.51
C ILE A 115 5.77 8.62 4.51
N ASN A 116 6.16 7.44 4.99
CA ASN A 116 6.73 6.40 4.17
C ASN A 116 5.74 5.90 3.12
N ALA A 117 4.50 5.61 3.51
CA ALA A 117 3.46 5.11 2.64
C ALA A 117 2.99 6.14 1.60
N GLY A 118 2.72 7.38 2.02
CA GLY A 118 2.09 8.41 1.17
C GLY A 118 3.07 9.26 0.36
N LEU A 119 4.31 9.44 0.83
CA LEU A 119 5.29 10.27 0.15
C LEU A 119 6.45 9.42 -0.35
N VAL A 120 7.22 8.83 0.56
CA VAL A 120 8.51 8.24 0.19
C VAL A 120 8.33 7.08 -0.80
N ARG A 121 7.41 6.16 -0.53
CA ARG A 121 7.13 4.99 -1.36
C ARG A 121 6.71 5.35 -2.79
N PRO A 122 5.67 6.17 -3.05
CA PRO A 122 5.29 6.52 -4.41
C PRO A 122 6.39 7.31 -5.12
N PHE A 123 7.04 8.28 -4.48
CA PHE A 123 8.06 9.12 -5.13
C PHE A 123 9.38 8.38 -5.41
N ILE A 124 9.86 7.53 -4.48
CA ILE A 124 11.01 6.65 -4.73
C ILE A 124 10.68 5.67 -5.86
N THR A 125 9.48 5.07 -5.83
CA THR A 125 9.06 4.12 -6.87
C THR A 125 9.00 4.79 -8.23
N VAL A 126 8.51 6.03 -8.33
CA VAL A 126 8.50 6.82 -9.58
C VAL A 126 9.90 7.10 -10.09
N SER A 127 10.83 7.49 -9.21
CA SER A 127 12.23 7.74 -9.60
C SER A 127 12.89 6.47 -10.14
N ILE A 128 12.67 5.34 -9.48
CA ILE A 128 13.17 4.03 -9.89
C ILE A 128 12.51 3.56 -11.19
N TYR A 129 11.20 3.79 -11.34
CA TYR A 129 10.42 3.52 -12.54
C TYR A 129 11.01 4.27 -13.73
N LYS A 130 11.20 5.60 -13.61
CA LYS A 130 11.83 6.43 -14.65
C LYS A 130 13.23 5.91 -15.04
N LYS A 131 14.05 5.57 -14.06
CA LYS A 131 15.43 5.10 -14.29
C LYS A 131 15.50 3.75 -15.00
N ASN A 132 14.52 2.88 -14.78
CA ASN A 132 14.50 1.51 -15.31
C ASN A 132 13.41 1.28 -16.36
N TYR A 133 12.66 2.31 -16.76
CA TYR A 133 11.47 2.20 -17.60
C TYR A 133 11.76 1.41 -18.87
N ILE A 134 12.82 1.81 -19.57
CA ILE A 134 13.31 1.18 -20.78
C ILE A 134 13.74 -0.29 -20.56
N ARG A 135 14.28 -0.63 -19.39
CA ARG A 135 14.71 -2.00 -19.06
C ARG A 135 13.55 -2.88 -18.61
N LEU A 136 12.53 -2.29 -18.00
CA LEU A 136 11.36 -2.96 -17.43
C LEU A 136 10.24 -3.16 -18.46
N PHE A 137 10.11 -2.19 -19.37
CA PHE A 137 9.03 -2.10 -20.36
C PHE A 137 9.55 -2.08 -21.81
N GLY A 138 10.87 -1.97 -22.04
CA GLY A 138 11.53 -1.95 -23.36
C GLY A 138 11.99 -0.55 -23.83
N VAL A 139 13.07 -0.47 -24.62
CA VAL A 139 13.39 0.70 -25.47
C VAL A 139 12.57 0.56 -26.76
N PHE A 140 12.01 1.63 -27.27
CA PHE A 140 11.70 1.70 -28.71
C PHE A 140 12.97 2.10 -29.45
N ASP A 141 13.41 1.27 -30.39
CA ASP A 141 14.21 1.78 -31.50
C ASP A 141 13.32 2.74 -32.32
N ALA A 142 13.94 3.85 -32.72
CA ALA A 142 13.35 5.08 -33.26
C ALA A 142 12.40 4.92 -34.45
#